data_AF-A0A7S1JJA3-F1
#
_entry.id   AF-A0A7S1JJA3-F1
#
_cell.length_a   1.000
_cell.length_b   1.000
_cell.length_c   1.000
_cell.angle_alpha   90.00
_cell.angle_beta   90.00
_cell.angle_gamma   90.00
#
_symmetry.space_group_name_H-M   'P 1'
#
loop_
_entity.id
_entity.type
_entity.pdbx_description
1 polymer ?
#
loop_
_entity_poly.entity_id
_entity_poly.type
_entity_poly.pdbx_seq_one_letter_code
_entity_poly.pdbx_strand_id
1 'polypeptide(L)'
;ALAKDLAAAREKLQKAKEETRKLLAESAKLKLEAAAANERIEARERSIHDEKAQVASEHERRLREKQDQLTEMERCLEKAMQQRKESQEALLQQSVRVFEIEQQLEDCKSREASSSNAHQALCNSVEQRYNSLKATVDETRVLLDDSAQEKAKLEEYQQRLQESVTALSTKLKEKDSFIVEMAQREKDVSSQRNAALLKLQEAESTIASLRSDVETSKQNNES
;
A
#
# COMPACT_ATOMS: atom_id res chain seq x y z
N ALA A 1 -32.26 22.16 -77.16
CA ALA A 1 -32.21 22.57 -75.74
C ALA A 1 -32.35 21.33 -74.84
N LEU A 2 -33.53 20.71 -74.81
CA LEU A 2 -33.85 19.52 -73.99
C LEU A 2 -32.80 18.39 -73.97
N ALA A 3 -32.27 17.96 -75.12
CA ALA A 3 -31.26 16.89 -75.16
C ALA A 3 -29.93 17.28 -74.48
N LYS A 4 -29.56 18.57 -74.51
CA LYS A 4 -28.34 19.10 -73.89
C LYS A 4 -28.52 19.20 -72.37
N ASP A 5 -29.71 19.61 -71.93
CA ASP A 5 -30.08 19.68 -70.52
C ASP A 5 -30.15 18.27 -69.89
N LEU A 6 -30.68 17.29 -70.64
CA LEU A 6 -30.72 15.89 -70.22
C LEU A 6 -29.31 15.28 -70.08
N ALA A 7 -28.39 15.61 -70.99
CA ALA A 7 -27.00 15.16 -70.91
C ALA A 7 -26.28 15.76 -69.69
N ALA A 8 -26.48 17.05 -69.42
CA ALA A 8 -25.92 17.72 -68.24
C ALA A 8 -26.49 17.17 -66.92
N ALA A 9 -27.78 16.82 -66.89
CA ALA A 9 -28.42 16.18 -65.74
C ALA A 9 -27.83 14.77 -65.48
N ARG A 10 -27.61 13.98 -66.54
CA ARG A 10 -26.97 12.65 -66.45
C ARG A 10 -25.54 12.72 -65.93
N GLU A 11 -24.75 13.69 -66.38
CA GLU A 11 -23.38 13.89 -65.90
C GLU A 11 -23.35 14.28 -64.42
N LYS A 12 -24.23 15.20 -63.98
CA LYS A 12 -24.38 15.57 -62.56
C LYS A 12 -24.80 14.38 -61.70
N LEU A 13 -25.76 13.58 -62.18
CA LEU A 13 -26.19 12.37 -61.48
C LEU A 13 -25.04 11.35 -61.35
N GLN A 14 -24.23 11.19 -62.39
CA GLN A 14 -23.08 10.28 -62.36
C GLN A 14 -22.02 10.74 -61.34
N LYS A 15 -21.68 12.03 -61.32
CA LYS A 15 -20.77 12.61 -60.31
C LYS A 15 -21.29 12.41 -58.89
N ALA A 16 -22.59 12.69 -58.65
CA ALA A 16 -23.21 12.49 -57.34
C ALA A 16 -23.20 11.01 -56.90
N LYS A 17 -23.41 10.06 -57.82
CA LYS A 17 -23.30 8.62 -57.54
C LYS A 17 -21.87 8.22 -57.15
N GLU A 18 -20.88 8.78 -57.82
CA GLU A 18 -19.47 8.48 -57.56
C GLU A 18 -18.98 9.09 -56.24
N GLU A 19 -19.39 10.32 -55.92
CA GLU A 19 -19.19 10.93 -54.61
C GLU A 19 -19.85 10.13 -53.49
N THR A 20 -21.10 9.68 -53.70
CA THR A 20 -21.81 8.84 -52.72
C THR A 20 -21.06 7.53 -52.47
N ARG A 21 -20.51 6.89 -53.52
CA ARG A 21 -19.69 5.68 -53.37
C ARG A 21 -18.41 5.93 -52.58
N LYS A 22 -17.73 7.06 -52.83
CA LYS A 22 -16.52 7.44 -52.08
C LYS A 22 -16.84 7.66 -50.59
N LEU A 23 -17.90 8.40 -50.29
CA LEU A 23 -18.34 8.65 -48.92
C LEU A 23 -18.76 7.36 -48.20
N LEU A 24 -19.42 6.43 -48.89
CA LEU A 24 -19.76 5.12 -48.31
C LEU A 24 -18.50 4.28 -48.01
N ALA A 25 -17.51 4.28 -48.91
CA ALA A 25 -16.26 3.57 -48.68
C ALA A 25 -15.46 4.17 -47.51
N GLU A 26 -15.42 5.50 -47.41
CA GLU A 26 -14.78 6.21 -46.30
C GLU A 26 -15.51 5.97 -44.98
N SER A 27 -16.85 6.00 -44.99
CA SER A 27 -17.68 5.64 -43.83
C SER A 27 -17.43 4.21 -43.36
N ALA A 28 -17.34 3.24 -44.28
CA ALA A 28 -17.04 1.85 -43.94
C ALA A 28 -15.63 1.69 -43.33
N LYS A 29 -14.64 2.39 -43.90
CA LYS A 29 -13.28 2.42 -43.36
C LYS A 29 -13.25 3.00 -41.93
N LEU A 30 -13.90 4.15 -41.71
CA LEU A 30 -13.99 4.77 -40.39
C LEU A 30 -14.69 3.87 -39.36
N LYS A 31 -15.74 3.14 -39.77
CA LYS A 31 -16.41 2.17 -38.88
C LYS A 31 -15.47 1.02 -38.46
N LEU A 32 -14.65 0.51 -39.38
CA LEU A 32 -13.65 -0.52 -39.06
C LEU A 32 -12.54 0.01 -38.16
N GLU A 33 -12.03 1.21 -38.42
CA GLU A 33 -11.02 1.85 -37.57
C GLU A 33 -11.56 2.13 -36.16
N ALA A 34 -12.82 2.57 -36.05
CA ALA A 34 -13.48 2.77 -34.76
C ALA A 34 -13.67 1.45 -33.99
N ALA A 35 -14.06 0.36 -34.67
CA ALA A 35 -14.19 -0.96 -34.05
C ALA A 35 -12.83 -1.45 -33.51
N ALA A 36 -11.76 -1.36 -34.32
CA ALA A 36 -10.41 -1.74 -33.90
C ALA A 36 -9.87 -0.86 -32.75
N ALA A 37 -10.20 0.44 -32.74
CA ALA A 37 -9.84 1.32 -31.64
C ALA A 37 -10.57 0.93 -30.34
N ASN A 38 -11.87 0.61 -30.41
CA ASN A 38 -12.65 0.15 -29.27
C ASN A 38 -12.09 -1.15 -28.67
N GLU A 39 -11.74 -2.14 -29.49
CA GLU A 39 -11.12 -3.39 -29.00
C GLU A 39 -9.81 -3.12 -28.26
N ARG A 40 -8.97 -2.20 -28.77
CA ARG A 40 -7.72 -1.80 -28.10
C ARG A 40 -7.97 -1.08 -26.77
N ILE A 41 -8.99 -0.24 -26.70
CA ILE A 41 -9.39 0.46 -25.47
C ILE A 41 -9.86 -0.57 -24.44
N GLU A 42 -10.78 -1.47 -24.81
CA GLU A 42 -11.31 -2.51 -23.91
C GLU A 42 -10.22 -3.48 -23.43
N ALA A 43 -9.24 -3.82 -24.27
CA ALA A 43 -8.10 -4.64 -23.87
C ALA A 43 -7.20 -3.90 -22.87
N ARG A 44 -6.99 -2.60 -23.08
CA ARG A 44 -6.18 -1.77 -22.18
C ARG A 44 -6.87 -1.50 -20.85
N GLU A 45 -8.18 -1.27 -20.85
CA GLU A 45 -8.99 -1.13 -19.63
C GLU A 45 -8.92 -2.40 -18.77
N ARG A 46 -9.04 -3.58 -19.38
CA ARG A 46 -8.85 -4.87 -18.69
C ARG A 46 -7.45 -4.99 -18.08
N SER A 47 -6.39 -4.70 -18.86
CA SER A 47 -5.01 -4.72 -18.37
C SER A 47 -4.78 -3.78 -17.19
N ILE A 48 -5.31 -2.56 -17.26
CA ILE A 48 -5.21 -1.57 -16.17
C ILE A 48 -5.95 -2.06 -14.93
N HIS A 49 -7.12 -2.68 -15.10
CA HIS A 49 -7.89 -3.24 -14.00
C HIS A 49 -7.13 -4.36 -13.28
N ASP A 50 -6.51 -5.27 -14.04
CA ASP A 50 -5.71 -6.37 -13.52
C ASP A 50 -4.44 -5.86 -12.79
N GLU A 51 -3.71 -4.91 -13.39
CA GLU A 51 -2.55 -4.27 -12.77
C GLU A 51 -2.92 -3.57 -11.47
N LYS A 52 -4.04 -2.85 -11.46
CA LYS A 52 -4.56 -2.15 -10.27
C LYS A 52 -4.92 -3.14 -9.16
N ALA A 53 -5.60 -4.24 -9.49
CA ALA A 53 -5.93 -5.30 -8.54
C ALA A 53 -4.67 -5.95 -7.95
N GLN A 54 -3.67 -6.22 -8.79
CA GLN A 54 -2.39 -6.79 -8.36
C GLN A 54 -1.64 -5.84 -7.41
N VAL A 55 -1.55 -4.56 -7.75
CA VAL A 55 -0.88 -3.55 -6.93
C VAL A 55 -1.60 -3.35 -5.59
N ALA A 56 -2.94 -3.33 -5.58
CA ALA A 56 -3.72 -3.22 -4.35
C ALA A 56 -3.47 -4.44 -3.43
N SER A 57 -3.55 -5.65 -3.98
CA SER A 57 -3.28 -6.90 -3.26
C SER A 57 -1.86 -6.94 -2.69
N GLU A 58 -0.86 -6.54 -3.47
CA GLU A 58 0.52 -6.50 -2.99
C GLU A 58 0.73 -5.46 -1.88
N HIS A 59 0.07 -4.30 -1.97
CA HIS A 59 0.16 -3.27 -0.94
C HIS A 59 -0.50 -3.71 0.36
N GLU A 60 -1.68 -4.32 0.30
CA GLU A 60 -2.34 -4.92 1.46
C GLU A 60 -1.50 -6.01 2.11
N ARG A 61 -0.90 -6.91 1.29
CA ARG A 61 -0.01 -7.95 1.81
C ARG A 61 1.17 -7.36 2.58
N ARG A 62 1.86 -6.37 2.00
CA ARG A 62 3.00 -5.70 2.66
C ARG A 62 2.58 -4.96 3.93
N LEU A 63 1.38 -4.37 3.95
CA LEU A 63 0.87 -3.71 5.15
C LEU A 63 0.61 -4.72 6.28
N ARG A 64 -0.01 -5.87 5.98
CA ARG A 64 -0.23 -6.95 6.95
C ARG A 64 1.09 -7.50 7.48
N GLU A 65 2.05 -7.80 6.60
CA GLU A 65 3.38 -8.27 7.00
C GLU A 65 4.08 -7.28 7.96
N LYS A 66 3.92 -5.96 7.72
CA LYS A 66 4.49 -4.94 8.62
C LYS A 66 3.76 -4.84 9.95
N GLN A 67 2.44 -5.04 9.97
CA GLN A 67 1.65 -5.08 11.21
C GLN A 67 1.98 -6.32 12.05
N ASP A 68 2.16 -7.48 11.40
CA ASP A 68 2.58 -8.70 12.08
C ASP A 68 3.98 -8.54 12.69
N GLN A 69 4.92 -7.94 11.94
CA GLN A 69 6.25 -7.59 12.46
C GLN A 69 6.19 -6.63 13.66
N LEU A 70 5.31 -5.63 13.62
CA LEU A 70 5.11 -4.71 14.73
C LEU A 70 4.63 -5.46 15.99
N THR A 71 3.61 -6.31 15.83
CA THR A 71 3.00 -7.10 16.92
C THR A 71 4.01 -8.08 17.54
N GLU A 72 4.81 -8.76 16.71
CA GLU A 72 5.87 -9.68 17.14
C GLU A 72 6.88 -8.96 18.05
N MET A 73 7.31 -7.78 17.62
CA MET A 73 8.30 -6.97 18.33
C MET A 73 7.72 -6.34 19.60
N GLU A 74 6.47 -5.89 19.62
CA GLU A 74 5.79 -5.42 20.85
C GLU A 74 5.79 -6.53 21.92
N ARG A 75 5.46 -7.76 21.52
CA ARG A 75 5.53 -8.93 22.42
C ARG A 75 6.95 -9.23 22.88
N CYS A 76 7.96 -9.07 22.03
CA CYS A 76 9.36 -9.25 22.43
C CYS A 76 9.81 -8.17 23.42
N LEU A 77 9.43 -6.92 23.20
CA LEU A 77 9.72 -5.79 24.09
C LEU A 77 9.07 -6.00 25.46
N GLU A 78 7.81 -6.46 25.50
CA GLU A 78 7.10 -6.76 26.74
C GLU A 78 7.80 -7.86 27.55
N LYS A 79 8.22 -8.94 26.90
CA LYS A 79 9.02 -10.00 27.54
C LYS A 79 10.36 -9.49 28.09
N ALA A 80 11.07 -8.67 27.31
CA ALA A 80 12.34 -8.09 27.74
C ALA A 80 12.17 -7.16 28.95
N MET A 81 11.11 -6.34 28.96
CA MET A 81 10.78 -5.49 30.11
C MET A 81 10.43 -6.30 31.36
N GLN A 82 9.69 -7.40 31.19
CA GLN A 82 9.35 -8.30 32.30
C GLN A 82 10.60 -8.99 32.88
N GLN A 83 11.48 -9.51 32.03
CA GLN A 83 12.76 -10.09 32.45
C GLN A 83 13.62 -9.06 33.20
N ARG A 84 13.72 -7.83 32.69
CA ARG A 84 14.45 -6.76 33.36
C ARG A 84 13.87 -6.46 34.75
N LYS A 85 12.54 -6.44 34.89
CA LYS A 85 11.88 -6.24 36.18
C LYS A 85 12.26 -7.34 37.17
N GLU A 86 12.21 -8.60 36.74
CA GLU A 86 12.60 -9.75 37.57
C GLU A 86 14.08 -9.69 37.98
N SER A 87 14.97 -9.32 37.05
CA SER A 87 16.39 -9.11 37.35
C SER A 87 16.63 -7.95 38.33
N GLN A 88 15.88 -6.86 38.23
CA GLN A 88 15.97 -5.74 39.18
C GLN A 88 15.49 -6.14 40.58
N GLU A 89 14.39 -6.89 40.68
CA GLU A 89 13.91 -7.42 41.96
C GLU A 89 14.94 -8.38 42.59
N ALA A 90 15.55 -9.25 41.80
CA ALA A 90 16.62 -10.14 42.26
C ALA A 90 17.85 -9.38 42.75
N LEU A 91 18.27 -8.32 42.04
CA LEU A 91 19.39 -7.47 42.43
C LEU A 91 19.12 -6.73 43.74
N LEU A 92 17.89 -6.23 43.94
CA LEU A 92 17.45 -5.61 45.19
C LEU A 92 17.54 -6.60 46.35
N GLN A 93 17.04 -7.82 46.17
CA GLN A 93 17.12 -8.87 47.20
C GLN A 93 18.57 -9.25 47.53
N GLN A 94 19.44 -9.36 46.53
CA GLN A 94 20.87 -9.62 46.74
C GLN A 94 21.56 -8.45 47.46
N SER A 95 21.24 -7.21 47.11
CA SER A 95 21.81 -6.01 47.73
C SER A 95 21.47 -5.92 49.23
N VAL A 96 20.25 -6.29 49.62
CA VAL A 96 19.87 -6.40 51.04
C VAL A 96 20.71 -7.44 51.76
N ARG A 97 20.94 -8.61 51.15
CA ARG A 97 21.79 -9.66 51.73
C ARG A 97 23.26 -9.23 51.83
N VAL A 98 23.78 -8.49 50.85
CA VAL A 98 25.14 -7.91 50.92
C VAL A 98 25.25 -7.02 52.14
N PHE A 99 24.28 -6.11 52.32
CA PHE A 99 24.26 -5.19 53.47
C PHE A 99 24.21 -5.94 54.81
N GLU A 100 23.38 -6.99 54.93
CA GLU A 100 23.33 -7.83 56.12
C GLU A 100 24.67 -8.54 56.40
N ILE A 101 25.34 -9.03 55.36
CA ILE A 101 26.65 -9.69 55.45
C ILE A 101 27.74 -8.68 55.83
N GLU A 102 27.74 -7.48 55.25
CA GLU A 102 28.66 -6.40 55.59
C GLU A 102 28.55 -6.01 57.07
N GLN A 103 27.32 -5.92 57.59
CA GLN A 103 27.06 -5.64 59.00
C GLN A 103 27.61 -6.77 59.90
N GLN A 104 27.40 -8.04 59.54
CA GLN A 104 27.97 -9.18 60.26
C GLN A 104 29.51 -9.19 60.23
N LEU A 105 30.11 -8.79 59.12
CA LEU A 105 31.56 -8.66 58.97
C LEU A 105 32.13 -7.59 59.90
N GLU A 106 31.46 -6.44 60.00
CA GLU A 106 31.86 -5.34 60.88
C GLU A 106 31.73 -5.73 62.37
N ASP A 107 30.64 -6.41 62.73
CA ASP A 107 30.44 -6.98 64.07
C ASP A 107 31.50 -8.04 64.42
N CYS A 108 31.92 -8.85 63.45
CA CYS A 108 32.98 -9.84 63.62
C CYS A 108 34.36 -9.17 63.84
N LYS A 109 34.70 -8.17 63.02
CA LYS A 109 35.97 -7.42 63.13
C LYS A 109 36.07 -6.66 64.46
N SER A 110 34.99 -6.02 64.90
CA SER A 110 34.96 -5.32 66.19
C SER A 110 35.11 -6.26 67.40
N ARG A 111 34.85 -7.56 67.25
CA ARG A 111 35.03 -8.60 68.29
C ARG A 111 36.39 -9.30 68.26
N GLU A 112 37.27 -9.03 67.29
CA GLU A 112 38.59 -9.66 67.16
C GLU A 112 39.58 -9.38 68.31
N ALA A 113 39.23 -8.52 69.26
CA ALA A 113 40.03 -8.33 70.48
C ALA A 113 40.14 -9.59 71.37
N SER A 114 39.35 -10.65 71.13
CA SER A 114 39.32 -11.89 71.92
C SER A 114 39.59 -13.13 71.05
N SER A 115 40.85 -13.30 70.61
CA SER A 115 41.30 -14.32 69.66
C SER A 115 40.93 -15.78 70.03
N SER A 116 40.12 -16.43 69.19
CA SER A 116 39.85 -17.87 69.18
C SER A 116 39.77 -18.37 67.72
N ASN A 117 40.34 -19.55 67.42
CA ASN A 117 40.34 -20.15 66.08
C ASN A 117 38.93 -20.26 65.45
N ALA A 118 37.88 -20.40 66.27
CA ALA A 118 36.51 -20.44 65.79
C ALA A 118 36.03 -19.10 65.22
N HIS A 119 36.49 -17.98 65.76
CA HIS A 119 36.15 -16.63 65.28
C HIS A 119 36.79 -16.35 63.93
N GLN A 120 38.06 -16.74 63.76
CA GLN A 120 38.78 -16.62 62.48
C GLN A 120 38.11 -17.44 61.36
N ALA A 121 37.66 -18.67 61.67
CA ALA A 121 36.93 -19.51 60.71
C ALA A 121 35.58 -18.87 60.29
N LEU A 122 34.90 -18.19 61.23
CA LEU A 122 33.68 -17.44 60.96
C LEU A 122 33.97 -16.23 60.06
N CYS A 123 34.98 -15.41 60.37
CA CYS A 123 35.39 -14.28 59.52
C CYS A 123 35.67 -14.72 58.08
N ASN A 124 36.48 -15.76 57.89
CA ASN A 124 36.79 -16.31 56.57
C ASN A 124 35.53 -16.81 55.84
N SER A 125 34.59 -17.44 56.54
CA SER A 125 33.32 -17.91 55.96
C SER A 125 32.43 -16.76 55.49
N VAL A 126 32.35 -15.68 56.27
CA VAL A 126 31.56 -14.49 55.93
C VAL A 126 32.20 -13.74 54.75
N GLU A 127 33.53 -13.61 54.75
CA GLU A 127 34.27 -12.99 53.65
C GLU A 127 34.13 -13.76 52.33
N GLN A 128 34.15 -15.10 52.39
CA GLN A 128 33.89 -15.93 51.23
C GLN A 128 32.47 -15.73 50.67
N ARG A 129 31.45 -15.66 51.55
CA ARG A 129 30.07 -15.39 51.14
C ARG A 129 29.91 -14.00 50.53
N TYR A 130 30.56 -12.99 51.11
CA TYR A 130 30.57 -11.63 50.57
C TYR A 130 31.17 -11.60 49.15
N ASN A 131 32.35 -12.21 48.95
CA ASN A 131 32.99 -12.24 47.65
C ASN A 131 32.18 -13.00 46.59
N SER A 132 31.58 -14.13 46.96
CA SER A 132 30.67 -14.87 46.07
C SER A 132 29.44 -14.05 45.70
N LEU A 133 28.81 -13.39 46.66
CA LEU A 133 27.62 -12.57 46.42
C LEU A 133 27.94 -11.34 45.57
N LYS A 134 29.08 -10.69 45.83
CA LYS A 134 29.57 -9.55 45.03
C LYS A 134 29.77 -9.94 43.56
N ALA A 135 30.36 -11.11 43.29
CA ALA A 135 30.51 -11.61 41.93
C ALA A 135 29.15 -11.80 41.23
N THR A 136 28.15 -12.36 41.93
CA THR A 136 26.80 -12.50 41.38
C THR A 136 26.12 -11.15 41.10
N VAL A 137 26.31 -10.15 41.97
CA VAL A 137 25.80 -8.79 41.75
C VAL A 137 26.44 -8.16 40.50
N ASP A 138 27.76 -8.31 40.33
CA ASP A 138 28.48 -7.80 39.17
C ASP A 138 28.01 -8.49 37.87
N GLU A 139 27.81 -9.82 37.87
CA GLU A 139 27.24 -10.56 36.73
C GLU A 139 25.82 -10.08 36.38
N THR A 140 24.97 -9.89 37.39
CA THR A 140 23.58 -9.43 37.20
C THR A 140 23.56 -8.00 36.63
N ARG A 141 24.53 -7.17 37.01
CA ARG A 141 24.67 -5.80 36.49
C ARG A 141 25.01 -5.78 34.99
N VAL A 142 25.93 -6.65 34.55
CA VAL A 142 26.24 -6.80 33.12
C VAL A 142 25.01 -7.21 32.31
N LEU A 143 24.24 -8.19 32.81
CA LEU A 143 23.00 -8.62 32.16
C LEU A 143 21.95 -7.51 32.04
N LEU A 144 21.86 -6.63 33.05
CA LEU A 144 20.96 -5.47 33.02
C LEU A 144 21.40 -4.42 31.99
N ASP A 145 22.70 -4.19 31.85
CA ASP A 145 23.25 -3.25 30.86
C ASP A 145 23.01 -3.77 29.43
N ASP A 146 23.26 -5.06 29.18
CA ASP A 146 22.96 -5.72 27.90
C ASP A 146 21.47 -5.66 27.57
N SER A 147 20.60 -5.91 28.55
CA SER A 147 19.14 -5.81 28.40
C SER A 147 18.69 -4.38 28.09
N ALA A 148 19.30 -3.36 28.72
CA ALA A 148 19.00 -1.97 28.44
C ALA A 148 19.42 -1.57 27.02
N GLN A 149 20.56 -2.06 26.54
CA GLN A 149 21.01 -1.82 25.16
C GLN A 149 20.07 -2.48 24.14
N GLU A 150 19.63 -3.71 24.40
CA GLU A 150 18.71 -4.41 23.50
C GLU A 150 17.33 -3.75 23.46
N LYS A 151 16.84 -3.26 24.61
CA LYS A 151 15.62 -2.46 24.68
C LYS A 151 15.70 -1.21 23.79
N ALA A 152 16.81 -0.47 23.85
CA ALA A 152 17.00 0.73 23.03
C ALA A 152 16.98 0.40 21.53
N LYS A 153 17.60 -0.71 21.10
CA LYS A 153 17.54 -1.18 19.70
C LYS A 153 16.12 -1.53 19.26
N LEU A 154 15.34 -2.20 20.12
CA LEU A 154 13.95 -2.56 19.84
C LEU A 154 13.08 -1.30 19.71
N GLU A 155 13.27 -0.30 20.57
CA GLU A 155 12.56 0.98 20.51
C GLU A 155 12.87 1.73 19.19
N GLU A 156 14.14 1.78 18.76
CA GLU A 156 14.51 2.36 17.46
C GLU A 156 13.87 1.61 16.29
N TYR A 157 13.90 0.28 16.32
CA TYR A 157 13.30 -0.53 15.26
C TYR A 157 11.78 -0.33 15.22
N GLN A 158 11.14 -0.20 16.38
CA GLN A 158 9.71 0.07 16.49
C GLN A 158 9.33 1.41 15.90
N GLN A 159 10.11 2.45 16.20
CA GLN A 159 9.90 3.77 15.61
C GLN A 159 9.99 3.74 14.08
N ARG A 160 11.02 3.07 13.52
CA ARG A 160 11.17 2.93 12.06
C ARG A 160 10.03 2.16 11.40
N LEU A 161 9.52 1.12 12.06
CA LEU A 161 8.34 0.36 11.60
C LEU A 161 7.08 1.23 11.61
N GLN A 162 6.85 1.98 12.68
CA GLN A 162 5.72 2.90 12.83
C GLN A 162 5.71 3.97 11.71
N GLU A 163 6.88 4.56 11.44
CA GLU A 163 7.07 5.52 10.34
C GLU A 163 6.79 4.88 8.98
N SER A 164 7.26 3.65 8.75
CA SER A 164 7.01 2.90 7.52
C SER A 164 5.52 2.61 7.32
N VAL A 165 4.81 2.17 8.35
CA VAL A 165 3.35 1.93 8.31
C VAL A 165 2.59 3.22 8.01
N THR A 166 2.98 4.33 8.64
CA THR A 166 2.36 5.64 8.41
C THR A 166 2.56 6.13 6.97
N ALA A 167 3.78 5.97 6.44
CA ALA A 167 4.10 6.31 5.05
C ALA A 167 3.33 5.45 4.03
N LEU A 168 3.22 4.15 4.27
CA LEU A 168 2.43 3.24 3.42
C LEU A 168 0.93 3.58 3.48
N SER A 169 0.39 3.85 4.67
CA SER A 169 -1.01 4.26 4.83
C SER A 169 -1.33 5.56 4.09
N THR A 170 -0.39 6.52 4.10
CA THR A 170 -0.54 7.79 3.36
C THR A 170 -0.56 7.53 1.84
N LYS A 171 0.39 6.74 1.33
CA LYS A 171 0.42 6.35 -0.10
C LYS A 171 -0.83 5.60 -0.55
N LEU A 172 -1.40 4.77 0.32
CA LEU A 172 -2.64 4.07 0.03
C LEU A 172 -3.80 5.06 -0.15
N LYS A 173 -3.94 6.04 0.76
CA LYS A 173 -4.97 7.09 0.67
C LYS A 173 -4.82 7.94 -0.60
N GLU A 174 -3.59 8.32 -0.95
CA GLU A 174 -3.32 9.06 -2.20
C GLU A 174 -3.75 8.26 -3.43
N LYS A 175 -3.45 6.96 -3.47
CA LYS A 175 -3.88 6.07 -4.55
C LYS A 175 -5.39 5.91 -4.60
N ASP A 176 -6.07 5.78 -3.46
CA ASP A 176 -7.53 5.69 -3.40
C ASP A 176 -8.18 6.98 -3.94
N SER A 177 -7.64 8.15 -3.59
CA SER A 177 -8.11 9.44 -4.12
C SER A 177 -7.92 9.51 -5.64
N PHE A 178 -6.76 9.12 -6.15
CA PHE A 178 -6.49 9.08 -7.59
C PHE A 178 -7.45 8.14 -8.32
N ILE A 179 -7.77 7.00 -7.72
CA ILE A 179 -8.75 6.05 -8.27
C ILE A 179 -10.14 6.67 -8.39
N VAL A 180 -10.57 7.42 -7.37
CA VAL A 180 -11.87 8.11 -7.38
C VAL A 180 -11.90 9.17 -8.49
N GLU A 181 -10.83 9.96 -8.65
CA GLU A 181 -10.72 10.94 -9.73
C GLU A 181 -10.78 10.29 -11.12
N MET A 182 -10.07 9.18 -11.31
CA MET A 182 -10.06 8.45 -12.58
C MET A 182 -11.45 7.87 -12.90
N ALA A 183 -12.13 7.29 -11.92
CA ALA A 183 -13.49 6.78 -12.10
C ALA A 183 -14.47 7.91 -12.49
N GLN A 184 -14.30 9.11 -11.94
CA GLN A 184 -15.11 10.27 -12.33
C GLN A 184 -14.81 10.72 -13.76
N ARG A 185 -13.53 10.78 -14.17
CA ARG A 185 -13.16 11.10 -15.56
C ARG A 185 -13.72 10.07 -16.55
N GLU A 186 -13.66 8.78 -16.23
CA GLU A 186 -14.25 7.72 -17.05
C GLU A 186 -15.76 7.92 -17.26
N LYS A 187 -16.47 8.31 -16.19
CA LYS A 187 -17.90 8.64 -16.26
C LYS A 187 -18.18 9.84 -17.18
N ASP A 188 -17.34 10.87 -17.12
CA ASP A 188 -17.49 12.06 -17.96
C ASP A 188 -17.23 11.75 -19.43
N VAL A 189 -16.16 10.99 -19.73
CA VAL A 189 -15.84 10.54 -21.09
C VAL A 189 -16.95 9.64 -21.66
N SER A 190 -17.47 8.71 -20.86
CA SER A 190 -18.59 7.86 -21.25
C SER A 190 -19.84 8.69 -21.60
N SER A 191 -20.12 9.73 -20.81
CA SER A 191 -21.23 10.65 -21.06
C SER A 191 -21.05 11.45 -22.34
N GLN A 192 -19.84 11.95 -22.61
CA GLN A 192 -19.50 12.65 -23.87
C GLN A 192 -19.65 11.74 -25.09
N ARG A 193 -19.17 10.49 -24.98
CA ARG A 193 -19.32 9.49 -26.05
C ARG A 193 -20.78 9.20 -26.35
N ASN A 194 -21.61 9.01 -25.33
CA ASN A 194 -23.04 8.75 -25.52
C ASN A 194 -23.74 9.94 -26.19
N ALA A 195 -23.38 11.18 -25.83
CA ALA A 195 -23.90 12.37 -26.50
C ALA A 195 -23.49 12.44 -27.99
N ALA A 196 -22.25 12.06 -28.32
CA ALA A 196 -21.80 12.00 -29.72
C ALA A 196 -22.54 10.91 -30.52
N LEU A 197 -22.79 9.74 -29.93
CA LEU A 197 -23.56 8.66 -30.56
C LEU A 197 -25.00 9.08 -30.85
N LEU A 198 -25.67 9.78 -29.93
CA LEU A 198 -27.01 10.32 -30.16
C LEU A 198 -27.05 11.28 -31.36
N LYS A 199 -26.10 12.22 -31.42
CA LYS A 199 -25.98 13.16 -32.56
C LYS A 199 -25.75 12.43 -33.90
N LEU A 200 -24.93 11.37 -33.88
CA LEU A 200 -24.70 10.56 -35.07
C LEU A 200 -25.99 9.85 -35.53
N GLN A 201 -26.75 9.29 -34.59
CA GLN A 201 -28.03 8.63 -34.88
C GLN A 201 -29.06 9.60 -35.47
N GLU A 202 -29.14 10.82 -34.95
CA GLU A 202 -29.99 11.89 -35.51
C GLU A 202 -29.58 12.25 -36.95
N ALA A 203 -28.28 12.37 -37.22
CA ALA A 203 -27.77 12.64 -38.55
C ALA A 203 -28.07 11.49 -39.52
N GLU A 204 -27.90 10.23 -39.11
CA GLU A 204 -28.23 9.06 -39.91
C GLU A 204 -29.73 9.01 -40.26
N SER A 205 -30.61 9.34 -39.30
CA SER A 205 -32.06 9.43 -39.53
C SER A 205 -32.41 10.53 -40.55
N THR A 206 -31.78 11.71 -40.42
CA THR A 206 -31.97 12.83 -41.35
C THR A 206 -31.56 12.46 -42.77
N ILE A 207 -30.40 11.80 -42.93
CA ILE A 207 -29.93 11.30 -44.23
C ILE A 207 -30.91 10.29 -44.82
N ALA A 208 -31.47 9.38 -44.02
CA ALA A 208 -32.46 8.41 -44.48
C ALA A 208 -33.74 9.09 -45.00
N SER A 209 -34.23 10.12 -44.29
CA SER A 209 -35.38 10.92 -44.74
C SER A 209 -35.11 11.61 -46.08
N LEU A 210 -33.98 12.31 -46.20
CA LEU A 210 -33.59 12.99 -47.45
C LEU A 210 -33.46 12.02 -48.62
N ARG A 211 -32.95 10.79 -48.39
CA ARG A 211 -32.90 9.75 -49.43
C ARG A 211 -34.29 9.35 -49.90
N SER A 212 -35.25 9.23 -48.99
CA SER A 212 -36.66 8.93 -49.32
C SER A 212 -37.29 10.03 -50.18
N ASP A 213 -37.07 11.30 -49.82
CA ASP A 213 -37.60 12.46 -50.55
C ASP A 213 -37.01 12.58 -51.96
N VAL A 214 -35.71 12.27 -52.10
CA VAL A 214 -35.06 12.23 -53.41
C VAL A 214 -35.62 11.11 -54.28
N GLU A 215 -35.91 9.94 -53.71
CA GLU A 215 -36.42 8.80 -54.47
C GLU A 215 -37.86 9.02 -54.95
N THR A 216 -38.71 9.58 -54.09
CA THR A 216 -40.08 9.99 -54.47
C THR A 216 -40.07 11.10 -55.52
N SER A 217 -39.17 12.06 -55.43
CA SER A 217 -39.01 13.12 -56.45
C SER A 217 -38.55 12.58 -57.81
N LYS A 218 -37.75 11.50 -57.85
CA LYS A 218 -37.40 10.84 -59.12
C LYS A 218 -38.61 10.17 -59.76
N GLN A 219 -39.39 9.42 -58.97
CA GLN A 219 -40.58 8.72 -59.47
C GLN A 219 -41.62 9.68 -60.07
N ASN A 220 -41.80 10.86 -59.46
CA ASN A 220 -42.71 11.90 -59.95
C ASN A 220 -42.23 12.59 -61.24
N ASN A 221 -40.92 12.56 -61.55
CA ASN A 221 -40.36 13.12 -62.79
C ASN A 221 -40.27 12.08 -63.92
N GLU A 222 -40.41 10.79 -63.60
CA GLU A 222 -40.43 9.68 -64.56
C GLU A 222 -41.84 9.26 -64.98
N SER A 223 -42.89 9.80 -64.32
CA SER A 223 -44.31 9.65 -64.66
C SER A 223 -44.82 10.84 -65.48
#